data_AF-A0A941V2D2-F1
#
_entry.id   AF-A0A941V2D2-F1
#
_cell.length_a   1.000
_cell.length_b   1.000
_cell.length_c   1.000
_cell.angle_alpha   90.00
_cell.angle_beta   90.00
_cell.angle_gamma   90.00
#
_symmetry.space_group_name_H-M   'P 1'
#
loop_
_entity.id
_entity.type
_entity.pdbx_description
1 polymer ?
#
loop_
_entity_poly.entity_id
_entity_poly.type
_entity_poly.pdbx_seq_one_letter_code
_entity_poly.pdbx_strand_id
1 'polypeptide(L)'
;MTLLEFARGPLLAVALIVFFAGSIWRIYGIFRFKPKPDHSKPRKAVGFSDALQGVRARVFPRKEFRTRIAFTEANAWLFHIAPSASPASSPGRRCPMP
;
A
#
# COMPACT_ATOMS: atom_id res chain seq x y z
N MET A 1 -35.83 -23.30 -8.98
CA MET A 1 -34.42 -23.29 -8.55
C MET A 1 -34.26 -22.19 -7.52
N THR A 2 -33.60 -22.44 -6.38
CA THR A 2 -33.48 -21.44 -5.30
C THR A 2 -32.31 -20.47 -5.58
N LEU A 3 -32.39 -19.23 -5.09
CA LEU A 3 -31.31 -18.23 -5.26
C LEU A 3 -29.96 -18.70 -4.70
N LEU A 4 -30.01 -19.56 -3.69
CA LEU A 4 -28.83 -20.11 -3.03
C LEU A 4 -28.06 -21.11 -3.90
N GLU A 5 -28.78 -21.94 -4.66
CA GLU A 5 -28.19 -22.86 -5.65
C GLU A 5 -27.52 -22.09 -6.80
N PHE A 6 -28.15 -21.01 -7.27
CA PHE A 6 -27.58 -20.13 -8.30
C PHE A 6 -26.31 -19.40 -7.81
N ALA A 7 -26.32 -18.92 -6.57
CA ALA A 7 -25.17 -18.24 -5.97
C ALA A 7 -23.96 -19.18 -5.81
N ARG A 8 -24.19 -20.45 -5.42
CA ARG A 8 -23.11 -21.42 -5.17
C ARG A 8 -22.59 -22.13 -6.42
N GLY A 9 -23.43 -22.36 -7.41
CA GLY A 9 -23.01 -23.04 -8.64
C GLY A 9 -22.51 -22.05 -9.70
N PRO A 10 -23.40 -21.55 -10.57
CA PRO A 10 -23.01 -20.79 -11.75
C PRO A 10 -22.40 -19.43 -11.42
N LEU A 11 -22.90 -18.71 -10.43
CA LEU A 11 -22.38 -17.36 -10.13
C LEU A 11 -20.97 -17.40 -9.53
N LEU A 12 -20.70 -18.38 -8.67
CA LEU A 12 -19.37 -18.60 -8.09
C LEU A 12 -18.34 -18.99 -9.16
N ALA A 13 -18.72 -19.86 -10.10
CA ALA A 13 -17.86 -20.23 -11.22
C ALA A 13 -17.49 -19.01 -12.09
N VAL A 14 -18.46 -18.17 -12.44
CA VAL A 14 -18.22 -16.93 -13.21
C VAL A 14 -17.32 -15.97 -12.44
N ALA A 15 -17.55 -15.78 -11.14
CA ALA A 15 -16.72 -14.91 -10.30
C ALA A 15 -15.26 -15.37 -10.28
N LEU A 16 -15.02 -16.69 -10.12
CA LEU A 16 -13.67 -17.25 -10.15
C LEU A 16 -13.00 -17.07 -11.52
N ILE A 17 -13.73 -17.33 -12.61
CA ILE A 17 -13.19 -17.15 -13.97
C ILE A 17 -12.75 -15.70 -14.18
N VAL A 18 -13.59 -14.72 -13.84
CA VAL A 18 -13.25 -13.30 -13.99
C VAL A 18 -12.06 -12.91 -13.10
N PHE A 19 -12.02 -13.42 -11.86
CA PHE A 19 -10.91 -13.17 -10.95
C PHE A 19 -9.57 -13.68 -11.50
N PHE A 20 -9.54 -14.94 -11.96
CA PHE A 20 -8.31 -15.52 -12.52
C PHE A 20 -7.95 -14.90 -13.86
N ALA A 21 -8.90 -14.68 -14.75
CA ALA A 21 -8.67 -14.03 -16.03
C ALA A 21 -8.09 -12.62 -15.85
N GLY A 22 -8.66 -11.83 -14.93
CA GLY A 22 -8.16 -10.50 -14.59
C GLY A 22 -6.77 -10.52 -13.96
N SER A 23 -6.52 -11.47 -13.06
CA SER A 23 -5.20 -11.64 -12.42
C SER A 23 -4.13 -12.00 -13.44
N ILE A 24 -4.41 -12.97 -14.33
CA ILE A 24 -3.51 -13.36 -15.41
C ILE A 24 -3.27 -12.18 -16.36
N TRP A 25 -4.32 -11.44 -16.73
CA TRP A 25 -4.19 -10.26 -17.59
C TRP A 25 -3.29 -9.18 -16.98
N ARG A 26 -3.42 -8.91 -15.67
CA ARG A 26 -2.55 -7.98 -14.95
C ARG A 26 -1.10 -8.43 -14.96
N ILE A 27 -0.85 -9.71 -14.66
CA ILE A 27 0.48 -10.30 -14.65
C ILE A 27 1.11 -10.25 -16.05
N TYR A 28 0.35 -10.63 -17.07
CA TYR A 28 0.76 -10.56 -18.46
C TYR A 28 1.13 -9.13 -18.88
N GLY A 29 0.32 -8.14 -18.48
CA GLY A 29 0.62 -6.73 -18.71
C GLY A 29 1.96 -6.30 -18.11
N ILE A 30 2.23 -6.68 -16.86
CA ILE A 30 3.50 -6.37 -16.17
C ILE A 30 4.68 -6.96 -16.94
N PHE A 31 4.60 -8.24 -17.34
CA PHE A 31 5.67 -8.88 -18.11
C PHE A 31 5.84 -8.28 -19.50
N ARG A 32 4.78 -7.73 -20.10
CA ARG A 32 4.83 -7.13 -21.43
C ARG A 32 5.43 -5.72 -21.44
N PHE A 33 5.39 -5.00 -20.31
CA PHE A 33 6.02 -3.69 -20.17
C PHE A 33 7.55 -3.84 -20.11
N LYS A 34 8.23 -3.40 -21.18
CA LYS A 34 9.68 -3.26 -21.16
C LYS A 34 10.07 -2.24 -20.09
N PRO A 35 11.12 -2.51 -19.29
CA PRO A 35 11.66 -1.51 -18.37
C PRO A 35 12.04 -0.26 -19.17
N LYS A 36 11.56 0.90 -18.70
CA LYS A 36 11.92 2.20 -19.29
C LYS A 36 13.44 2.36 -19.24
N PRO A 37 14.07 2.88 -20.31
CA PRO A 37 15.50 3.16 -20.30
C PRO A 37 15.82 4.05 -19.10
N ASP A 38 16.75 3.58 -18.28
CA ASP A 38 17.20 4.29 -17.08
C ASP A 38 18.05 5.49 -17.52
N HIS A 39 17.51 6.70 -17.36
CA HIS A 39 18.21 7.95 -17.67
C HIS A 39 19.17 8.38 -16.54
N SER A 40 19.33 7.58 -15.48
CA SER A 40 20.28 7.86 -14.42
C SER A 40 21.69 7.37 -14.76
N LYS A 41 22.71 8.11 -14.32
CA LYS A 41 24.12 7.65 -14.41
C LYS A 41 24.21 6.26 -13.78
N PRO A 42 24.94 5.28 -14.38
CA PRO A 42 25.06 3.94 -13.82
C PRO A 42 25.49 4.05 -12.36
N ARG A 43 24.59 3.75 -11.42
CA ARG A 43 24.98 3.56 -10.02
C ARG A 43 25.93 2.38 -10.06
N LYS A 44 27.15 2.56 -9.54
CA LYS A 44 28.14 1.48 -9.38
C LYS A 44 27.41 0.19 -9.00
N ALA A 45 27.77 -0.94 -9.59
CA ALA A 45 27.11 -2.23 -9.35
C ALA A 45 26.95 -2.47 -7.84
N VAL A 46 25.76 -2.16 -7.34
CA VAL A 46 25.41 -2.22 -5.93
C VAL A 46 24.93 -3.63 -5.69
N GLY A 47 25.67 -4.37 -4.86
CA GLY A 47 25.30 -5.74 -4.51
C GLY A 47 23.96 -5.78 -3.77
N PHE A 48 23.43 -6.98 -3.56
CA PHE A 48 22.22 -7.19 -2.74
C PHE A 48 22.33 -6.51 -1.35
N SER A 49 23.54 -6.43 -0.80
CA SER A 49 23.86 -5.72 0.44
C SER A 49 23.60 -4.22 0.39
N ASP A 50 23.93 -3.56 -0.73
CA ASP A 50 23.75 -2.12 -0.92
C ASP A 50 22.28 -1.77 -1.19
N ALA A 51 21.56 -2.65 -1.88
CA ALA A 51 20.11 -2.56 -2.03
C ALA A 51 19.41 -2.67 -0.67
N LEU A 52 19.80 -3.65 0.15
CA LEU A 52 19.26 -3.83 1.50
C LEU A 52 19.59 -2.64 2.42
N GLN A 53 20.81 -2.09 2.33
CA GLN A 53 21.18 -0.90 3.09
C GLN A 53 20.38 0.33 2.66
N GLY A 54 20.12 0.49 1.36
CA GLY A 54 19.28 1.56 0.82
C GLY A 54 17.82 1.46 1.29
N VAL A 55 17.26 0.25 1.32
CA VAL A 55 15.91 0.02 1.87
C VAL A 55 15.89 0.32 3.37
N ARG A 56 16.84 -0.22 4.14
CA ARG A 56 16.94 0.03 5.58
C ARG A 56 17.07 1.52 5.90
N ALA A 57 17.88 2.26 5.14
CA ALA A 57 18.08 3.69 5.34
C ALA A 57 16.83 4.54 5.04
N ARG A 58 15.89 4.03 4.24
CA ARG A 58 14.65 4.72 3.86
C ARG A 58 13.45 4.31 4.70
N VAL A 59 13.41 3.05 5.12
CA VAL A 59 12.33 2.49 5.95
C VAL A 59 12.47 2.94 7.41
N PHE A 60 13.69 3.06 7.93
CA PHE A 60 13.89 3.53 9.29
C PHE A 60 13.99 5.06 9.34
N PRO A 61 13.04 5.78 9.98
CA PRO A 61 13.15 7.21 10.15
C PRO A 61 14.40 7.55 10.96
N ARG A 62 15.15 8.56 10.50
CA ARG A 62 16.37 9.00 11.18
C ARG A 62 16.03 9.45 12.60
N LYS A 63 16.97 9.26 13.54
CA LYS A 63 16.75 9.42 14.99
C LYS A 63 16.18 10.79 15.34
N GLU A 64 16.52 11.81 14.57
CA GLU A 64 16.11 13.21 14.73
C GLU A 64 14.59 13.39 14.47
N PHE A 65 14.00 12.57 13.61
CA PHE A 65 12.57 12.63 13.28
C PHE A 65 11.73 11.63 14.06
N ARG A 66 12.34 10.68 14.78
CA ARG A 66 11.62 9.66 15.56
C ARG A 66 10.71 10.29 16.61
N THR A 67 11.15 11.33 17.32
CA THR A 67 10.32 12.01 18.32
C THR A 67 9.12 12.74 17.70
N ARG A 68 9.26 13.27 16.48
CA ARG A 68 8.17 13.97 15.77
C ARG A 68 7.15 13.00 15.15
N ILE A 69 7.63 11.87 14.63
CA ILE A 69 6.79 10.88 13.91
C ILE A 69 6.17 9.86 14.87
N ALA A 70 6.77 9.61 16.04
CA ALA A 70 6.28 8.63 17.02
C ALA A 70 4.83 8.88 17.44
N PHE A 71 4.41 10.14 17.60
CA PHE A 71 3.02 10.45 17.93
C PHE A 71 2.05 10.13 16.77
N THR A 72 2.44 10.45 15.53
CA THR A 72 1.63 10.14 14.34
C THR A 72 1.55 8.64 14.09
N GLU A 73 2.65 7.91 14.26
CA GLU A 73 2.73 6.46 14.08
C GLU A 73 1.95 5.71 15.18
N ALA A 74 2.03 6.16 16.44
CA ALA A 74 1.24 5.63 17.54
C ALA A 74 -0.26 5.86 17.32
N ASN A 75 -0.66 7.06 16.90
CA ASN A 75 -2.05 7.34 16.56
C ASN A 75 -2.53 6.52 15.37
N ALA A 76 -1.72 6.38 14.31
CA ALA A 76 -2.07 5.58 13.13
C ALA A 76 -2.34 4.12 13.51
N TRP A 77 -1.52 3.54 14.39
CA TRP A 77 -1.74 2.20 14.95
C TRP A 77 -2.98 2.13 15.85
N LEU A 78 -3.21 3.14 16.69
CA LEU A 78 -4.42 3.25 17.50
C LEU A 78 -5.68 3.25 16.65
N PHE A 79 -5.67 3.98 15.53
CA PHE A 79 -6.78 4.05 14.57
C PHE A 79 -7.00 2.73 13.81
N HIS A 80 -5.96 1.92 13.61
CA HIS A 80 -6.10 0.61 12.96
C HIS A 80 -6.57 -0.48 13.92
N ILE A 81 -6.20 -0.41 15.20
CA ILE A 81 -6.59 -1.41 16.22
C ILE A 81 -7.97 -1.09 16.81
N ALA A 82 -8.38 0.18 16.86
CA ALA A 82 -9.67 0.56 17.42
C ALA A 82 -10.80 0.42 16.39
N PRO A 83 -11.72 -0.56 16.50
CA PRO A 83 -12.84 -0.71 15.56
C PRO A 83 -13.95 0.34 15.78
N SER A 84 -13.79 1.27 16.73
CA SER A 84 -14.84 2.20 17.14
C SER A 84 -14.37 3.61 17.54
N ALA A 85 -13.11 3.97 17.33
CA ALA A 85 -12.66 5.34 17.60
C ALA A 85 -13.01 6.26 16.42
N SER A 86 -14.29 6.63 16.34
CA SER A 86 -14.73 7.85 15.65
C SER A 86 -14.55 9.01 16.63
N PRO A 87 -13.48 9.84 16.53
CA PRO A 87 -13.46 11.09 17.24
C PRO A 87 -14.37 12.04 16.48
N ALA A 88 -15.52 12.33 17.09
CA ALA A 88 -16.36 13.45 16.71
C ALA A 88 -15.49 14.69 16.45
N SER A 89 -15.69 15.28 15.27
CA SER A 89 -15.35 16.65 14.87
C SER A 89 -14.50 17.44 15.87
N SER A 90 -13.20 17.55 15.60
CA SER A 90 -12.36 18.56 16.24
C SER A 90 -12.87 19.95 15.83
N PRO A 91 -13.21 20.86 16.77
CA PRO A 91 -13.63 22.21 16.42
C PRO A 91 -12.43 22.95 15.84
N GLY A 92 -12.65 23.54 14.66
CA GLY A 92 -11.62 24.19 13.86
C GLY A 92 -10.75 25.16 14.66
N ARG A 93 -9.45 24.85 14.75
CA ARG A 93 -8.43 25.86 14.95
C ARG A 93 -8.35 26.70 13.67
N ARG A 94 -9.12 27.79 13.64
CA ARG A 94 -8.83 28.93 12.78
C ARG A 94 -7.48 29.50 13.25
N CYS A 95 -6.44 29.33 12.45
CA CYS A 95 -5.27 30.19 12.54
C CYS A 95 -5.69 31.61 12.12
N PRO A 96 -5.38 32.67 12.88
CA PRO A 96 -5.38 34.01 12.32
C PRO A 96 -4.12 34.12 11.43
N MET A 97 -4.35 34.44 10.17
CA MET A 97 -3.31 34.87 9.24
C MET A 97 -3.38 36.41 9.16
N PRO A 98 -2.27 37.08 8.77
CA PRO A 98 -1.84 38.37 9.29
C PRO A 98 -2.68 39.58 8.90
#